data_AF-A0A8X6LUF1-F1
#
_entry.id   AF-A0A8X6LUF1-F1
#
_cell.length_a   1.000
_cell.length_b   1.000
_cell.length_c   1.000
_cell.angle_alpha   90.00
_cell.angle_beta   90.00
_cell.angle_gamma   90.00
#
_symmetry.space_group_name_H-M   'P 1'
#
loop_
_entity.id
_entity.type
_entity.pdbx_description
1 polymer ?
#
loop_
_entity_poly.entity_id
_entity_poly.type
_entity_poly.pdbx_seq_one_letter_code
_entity_poly.pdbx_strand_id
1 'polypeptide(L)'
;MTTIYFSRLDSEEIDPLESFFDPNLSVETPLFGKPKEIGHFSIDSERRIHFNRSQMKYLIFPLKMKNIHLDLKVNFVDDVFHEYIALAKMYQTLQWLQYHQQLLKTELSKASTKVSNIDFVTVRGALVLIMCTPYLSGSLRKQWEICATKYNGIIYFSAIDSDVDVAENKNATYMQRCYQSWGYKFEQYVTTDHIDGLPDMSSKTHQLEEFCVVLKNVLNDHKLLYKAEIDAVIPHRQPTPGYGDTSCYTELKTSKNCITEDEKYFFNRYKAITWWAQSYLAGISEIICGKRSSDGIVRSIDVFRVNNLPQEAKHFWSPDVCLNFCDKFLNFLKRVVVEDDYKIVYKFSYKSGDMIYCSKLINPELRYTIIPEWYTESFG
;
A
#
# COMPACT_ATOMS: atom_id res chain seq x y z
N MET A 1 8.05 -0.97 -23.72
CA MET A 1 7.01 -0.73 -22.71
C MET A 1 5.68 -0.67 -23.44
N THR A 2 4.59 -1.07 -22.80
CA THR A 2 3.31 -1.28 -23.47
C THR A 2 2.30 -0.18 -23.13
N THR A 3 1.51 0.22 -24.12
CA THR A 3 0.49 1.27 -23.99
C THR A 3 -0.73 0.72 -23.29
N ILE A 4 -1.25 1.37 -22.24
CA ILE A 4 -2.41 0.88 -21.48
C ILE A 4 -3.67 1.72 -21.77
N TYR A 5 -4.74 1.08 -22.21
CA TYR A 5 -6.08 1.62 -22.50
C TYR A 5 -7.05 1.41 -21.34
N PHE A 6 -8.01 2.32 -21.20
CA PHE A 6 -9.12 2.23 -20.25
C PHE A 6 -10.45 2.09 -20.99
N SER A 7 -11.29 1.13 -20.58
CA SER A 7 -12.58 0.86 -21.26
C SER A 7 -13.70 0.53 -20.26
N ARG A 8 -14.94 0.95 -20.58
CA ARG A 8 -16.16 0.59 -19.84
C ARG A 8 -16.98 -0.39 -20.67
N LEU A 9 -17.41 -1.50 -20.04
CA LEU A 9 -18.11 -2.58 -20.73
C LEU A 9 -19.60 -2.29 -21.00
N ASP A 10 -20.21 -1.37 -20.23
CA ASP A 10 -21.68 -1.18 -20.21
C ASP A 10 -22.19 -0.06 -21.13
N SER A 11 -21.36 0.47 -22.03
CA SER A 11 -21.77 1.52 -22.98
C SER A 11 -21.11 1.29 -24.34
N GLU A 12 -21.93 1.24 -25.40
CA GLU A 12 -21.47 1.23 -26.80
C GLU A 12 -20.69 2.51 -27.19
N GLU A 13 -20.59 3.49 -26.30
CA GLU A 13 -19.91 4.78 -26.50
C GLU A 13 -18.83 5.07 -25.44
N ILE A 14 -17.78 4.25 -25.38
CA ILE A 14 -16.46 4.81 -25.05
C ILE A 14 -15.55 4.39 -26.19
N ASP A 15 -15.30 5.34 -27.09
CA ASP A 15 -14.32 5.18 -28.14
C ASP A 15 -12.98 4.74 -27.50
N PRO A 16 -12.44 3.55 -27.83
CA PRO A 16 -11.20 3.05 -27.23
C PRO A 16 -9.99 3.96 -27.44
N LEU A 17 -10.15 5.03 -28.24
CA LEU A 17 -9.15 6.07 -28.51
C LEU A 17 -8.96 7.11 -27.39
N GLU A 18 -9.90 7.34 -26.47
CA GLU A 18 -9.88 8.59 -25.66
C GLU A 18 -9.09 8.58 -24.34
N SER A 19 -8.65 7.43 -23.83
CA SER A 19 -7.61 7.48 -22.78
C SER A 19 -6.71 6.27 -22.86
N PHE A 20 -5.53 6.47 -23.43
CA PHE A 20 -4.43 5.54 -23.33
C PHE A 20 -3.26 6.17 -22.57
N PHE A 21 -2.44 5.33 -21.98
CA PHE A 21 -1.20 5.68 -21.33
C PHE A 21 -0.05 5.10 -22.12
N ASP A 22 0.68 5.95 -22.84
CA ASP A 22 1.96 5.59 -23.43
C ASP A 22 3.10 6.07 -22.50
N PRO A 23 3.88 5.15 -21.91
CA PRO A 23 5.00 5.50 -21.03
C PRO A 23 6.18 6.16 -21.77
N ASN A 24 6.20 6.18 -23.11
CA ASN A 24 7.28 6.76 -23.90
C ASN A 24 7.03 8.22 -24.33
N LEU A 25 5.80 8.72 -24.17
CA LEU A 25 5.50 10.14 -24.38
C LEU A 25 6.15 10.94 -23.24
N SER A 26 6.93 11.98 -23.56
CA SER A 26 7.44 12.88 -22.52
C SER A 26 6.27 13.62 -21.89
N VAL A 27 5.89 13.22 -20.68
CA VAL A 27 4.88 13.90 -19.88
C VAL A 27 5.58 14.71 -18.81
N GLU A 28 5.02 15.85 -18.45
CA GLU A 28 5.49 16.63 -17.30
C GLU A 28 5.51 15.75 -16.04
N THR A 29 6.48 15.98 -15.16
CA THR A 29 6.57 15.30 -13.86
C THR A 29 5.36 15.71 -13.01
N PRO A 30 4.52 14.76 -12.55
CA PRO A 30 3.34 15.08 -11.75
C PRO A 30 3.72 15.75 -10.43
N LEU A 31 2.89 16.69 -9.99
CA LEU A 31 3.04 17.30 -8.68
C LEU A 31 2.55 16.32 -7.61
N PHE A 32 3.49 15.67 -6.93
CA PHE A 32 3.19 14.85 -5.76
C PHE A 32 3.59 15.60 -4.48
N GLY A 33 2.62 15.83 -3.61
CA GLY A 33 2.84 16.48 -2.32
C GLY A 33 3.65 15.62 -1.35
N LYS A 34 4.11 16.22 -0.26
CA LYS A 34 4.67 15.48 0.88
C LYS A 34 3.51 14.84 1.67
N PRO A 35 3.46 13.50 1.84
CA PRO A 35 2.45 12.85 2.67
C PRO A 35 2.44 13.43 4.09
N LYS A 36 1.25 13.70 4.63
CA LYS A 36 1.06 14.22 5.98
C LYS A 36 0.25 13.25 6.83
N GLU A 37 0.80 12.78 7.94
CA GLU A 37 0.06 12.06 8.96
C GLU A 37 -1.00 12.96 9.58
N ILE A 38 -2.26 12.53 9.48
CA ILE A 38 -3.41 13.18 10.14
C ILE A 38 -3.94 12.36 11.31
N GLY A 39 -3.41 11.18 11.53
CA GLY A 39 -3.71 10.32 12.66
C GLY A 39 -3.12 8.93 12.49
N HIS A 40 -3.37 8.09 13.48
CA HIS A 40 -2.81 6.74 13.58
C HIS A 40 -3.74 5.84 14.38
N PHE A 41 -3.47 4.54 14.30
CA PHE A 41 -4.11 3.51 15.10
C PHE A 41 -3.28 2.24 15.10
N SER A 42 -3.61 1.36 16.03
CA SER A 42 -2.96 0.07 16.23
C SER A 42 -3.97 -1.07 16.06
N ILE A 43 -3.48 -2.21 15.60
CA ILE A 43 -4.26 -3.46 15.49
C ILE A 43 -3.54 -4.51 16.32
N ASP A 44 -4.19 -5.03 17.36
CA ASP A 44 -3.59 -6.04 18.22
C ASP A 44 -3.58 -7.43 17.57
N SER A 45 -2.97 -8.40 18.26
CA SER A 45 -2.88 -9.79 17.81
C SER A 45 -4.25 -10.51 17.68
N GLU A 46 -5.30 -9.98 18.32
CA GLU A 46 -6.69 -10.44 18.17
C GLU A 46 -7.43 -9.69 17.05
N ARG A 47 -6.71 -8.88 16.26
CA ARG A 47 -7.24 -8.07 15.14
C ARG A 47 -8.21 -6.97 15.57
N ARG A 48 -8.17 -6.55 16.84
CA ARG A 48 -8.96 -5.42 17.35
C ARG A 48 -8.25 -4.11 17.09
N ILE A 49 -9.02 -3.09 16.70
CA ILE A 49 -8.50 -1.74 16.45
C ILE A 49 -8.46 -0.95 17.75
N HIS A 50 -7.33 -0.27 17.96
CA HIS A 50 -7.09 0.66 19.05
C HIS A 50 -6.65 2.01 18.49
N PHE A 51 -7.35 3.10 18.80
CA PHE A 51 -6.97 4.45 18.32
C PHE A 51 -5.83 5.06 19.17
N ASN A 52 -4.70 4.37 19.22
CA ASN A 52 -3.49 4.74 19.95
C ASN A 52 -2.24 4.22 19.20
N ARG A 53 -1.08 4.25 19.88
CA ARG A 53 0.22 3.80 19.36
C ARG A 53 0.70 2.51 20.02
N SER A 54 -0.20 1.68 20.56
CA SER A 54 0.18 0.51 21.37
C SER A 54 1.02 -0.53 20.62
N GLN A 55 0.89 -0.58 19.29
CA GLN A 55 1.64 -1.50 18.43
C GLN A 55 2.79 -0.82 17.66
N MET A 56 3.08 0.44 17.96
CA MET A 56 4.20 1.16 17.34
C MET A 56 5.52 0.60 17.85
N LYS A 57 6.38 0.13 16.93
CA LYS A 57 7.69 -0.43 17.26
C LYS A 57 8.82 0.55 16.95
N TYR A 58 9.92 0.42 17.68
CA TYR A 58 11.14 1.21 17.50
C TYR A 58 12.25 0.33 16.94
N LEU A 59 12.99 0.87 15.97
CA LEU A 59 14.12 0.22 15.34
C LEU A 59 15.33 0.17 16.28
N ILE A 60 15.97 -1.00 16.38
CA ILE A 60 17.21 -1.15 17.15
C ILE A 60 18.43 -0.68 16.33
N PHE A 61 19.38 -0.04 17.01
CA PHE A 61 20.65 0.41 16.42
C PHE A 61 21.81 -0.53 16.78
N PRO A 62 22.85 -0.66 15.91
CA PRO A 62 23.12 0.14 14.70
C PRO A 62 22.48 -0.42 13.41
N LEU A 63 22.17 0.47 12.44
CA LEU A 63 21.45 0.11 11.21
C LEU A 63 22.24 -0.66 10.16
N LYS A 64 23.58 -0.51 10.14
CA LYS A 64 24.45 -1.21 9.20
C LYS A 64 25.29 -2.22 9.96
N MET A 65 24.92 -3.48 9.85
CA MET A 65 25.59 -4.59 10.52
C MET A 65 26.10 -5.58 9.49
N LYS A 66 27.32 -6.09 9.69
CA LYS A 66 27.93 -7.16 8.90
C LYS A 66 28.27 -8.32 9.82
N ASN A 67 28.39 -9.52 9.25
CA ASN A 67 28.73 -10.74 9.98
C ASN A 67 27.73 -11.10 11.09
N ILE A 68 26.44 -10.79 10.88
CA ILE A 68 25.36 -11.18 11.78
C ILE A 68 24.82 -12.57 11.42
N HIS A 69 24.06 -13.16 12.34
CA HIS A 69 23.40 -14.44 12.13
C HIS A 69 21.99 -14.36 12.71
N LEU A 70 21.02 -13.93 11.91
CA LEU A 70 19.61 -13.95 12.29
C LEU A 70 18.90 -15.03 11.47
N ASP A 71 18.43 -16.09 12.14
CA ASP A 71 17.70 -17.17 11.49
C ASP A 71 16.20 -16.84 11.45
N LEU A 72 15.70 -16.56 10.23
CA LEU A 72 14.32 -16.16 9.99
C LEU A 72 13.31 -17.30 10.13
N LYS A 73 13.77 -18.54 10.32
CA LYS A 73 12.91 -19.73 10.51
C LYS A 73 12.64 -20.04 11.98
N VAL A 74 13.35 -19.38 12.90
CA VAL A 74 13.23 -19.64 14.35
C VAL A 74 11.80 -19.40 14.80
N ASN A 75 11.24 -20.39 15.50
CA ASN A 75 9.87 -20.38 16.03
C ASN A 75 8.79 -20.19 14.96
N PHE A 76 9.07 -20.57 13.70
CA PHE A 76 8.01 -20.62 12.69
C PHE A 76 6.95 -21.66 13.10
N VAL A 77 5.71 -21.21 13.20
CA VAL A 77 4.54 -22.05 13.50
C VAL A 77 3.57 -21.87 12.34
N ASP A 78 3.27 -22.95 11.62
CA ASP A 78 2.43 -22.90 10.41
C ASP A 78 0.97 -22.51 10.72
N ASP A 79 0.52 -22.78 11.95
CA ASP A 79 -0.85 -22.49 12.42
C ASP A 79 -1.09 -21.01 12.76
N VAL A 80 -0.04 -20.23 12.98
CA VAL A 80 -0.16 -18.77 13.10
C VAL A 80 0.06 -18.22 11.71
N PHE A 81 -1.02 -17.91 11.00
CA PHE A 81 -0.97 -17.34 9.66
C PHE A 81 -1.71 -16.00 9.63
N HIS A 82 -1.00 -14.96 9.16
CA HIS A 82 -1.64 -13.69 8.85
C HIS A 82 -2.48 -13.85 7.58
N GLU A 83 -3.79 -14.07 7.73
CA GLU A 83 -4.70 -14.07 6.60
C GLU A 83 -4.81 -12.64 6.04
N TYR A 84 -4.11 -12.39 4.94
CA TYR A 84 -4.18 -11.12 4.24
C TYR A 84 -5.48 -11.05 3.44
N ILE A 85 -6.38 -10.16 3.86
CA ILE A 85 -7.61 -9.85 3.15
C ILE A 85 -7.54 -8.38 2.72
N ALA A 86 -7.49 -8.12 1.42
CA ALA A 86 -7.27 -6.77 0.88
C ALA A 86 -8.36 -5.79 1.36
N LEU A 87 -9.63 -6.22 1.30
CA LEU A 87 -10.78 -5.39 1.69
C LEU A 87 -10.83 -5.09 3.19
N ALA A 88 -10.29 -5.98 4.04
CA ALA A 88 -10.23 -5.73 5.49
C ALA A 88 -9.40 -4.48 5.83
N LYS A 89 -8.35 -4.20 5.05
CA LYS A 89 -7.54 -2.98 5.21
C LYS A 89 -8.35 -1.71 4.92
N MET A 90 -9.28 -1.78 3.96
CA MET A 90 -10.21 -0.69 3.69
C MET A 90 -11.21 -0.51 4.84
N TYR A 91 -11.77 -1.59 5.37
CA TYR A 91 -12.70 -1.51 6.51
C TYR A 91 -12.05 -0.92 7.76
N GLN A 92 -10.79 -1.25 8.05
CA GLN A 92 -10.02 -0.60 9.12
C GLN A 92 -9.90 0.92 8.92
N THR A 93 -9.72 1.35 7.66
CA THR A 93 -9.67 2.78 7.30
C THR A 93 -11.02 3.46 7.53
N LEU A 94 -12.12 2.78 7.17
CA LEU A 94 -13.48 3.24 7.38
C LEU A 94 -13.84 3.32 8.88
N GLN A 95 -13.42 2.34 9.70
CA GLN A 95 -13.60 2.38 11.16
C GLN A 95 -12.88 3.57 11.78
N TRP A 96 -11.66 3.88 11.32
CA TRP A 96 -10.93 5.06 11.77
C TRP A 96 -11.67 6.36 11.37
N LEU A 97 -12.16 6.46 10.13
CA LEU A 97 -12.94 7.61 9.66
C LEU A 97 -14.27 7.78 10.40
N GLN A 98 -14.94 6.68 10.73
CA GLN A 98 -16.17 6.64 11.51
C GLN A 98 -15.95 7.16 12.94
N TYR A 99 -14.77 6.94 13.54
CA TYR A 99 -14.44 7.53 14.84
C TYR A 99 -14.04 9.00 14.73
N HIS A 100 -13.46 9.41 13.61
CA HIS A 100 -12.99 10.78 13.35
C HIS A 100 -13.91 11.55 12.39
N GLN A 101 -15.23 11.36 12.50
CA GLN A 101 -16.22 11.93 11.56
C GLN A 101 -16.12 13.44 11.39
N GLN A 102 -15.65 14.16 12.42
CA GLN A 102 -15.42 15.59 12.37
C GLN A 102 -14.48 15.99 11.23
N LEU A 103 -13.54 15.13 10.83
CA LEU A 103 -12.66 15.37 9.69
C LEU A 103 -13.41 15.37 8.35
N LEU A 104 -14.54 14.67 8.28
CA LEU A 104 -15.43 14.65 7.12
C LEU A 104 -16.51 15.75 7.24
N LYS A 105 -17.07 15.97 8.45
CA LYS A 105 -18.11 16.98 8.73
C LYS A 105 -17.62 18.43 8.70
N THR A 106 -16.39 18.71 9.14
CA THR A 106 -15.78 20.06 9.05
C THR A 106 -15.59 20.49 7.59
N GLU A 107 -15.47 19.51 6.68
CA GLU A 107 -15.36 19.74 5.25
C GLU A 107 -16.74 19.92 4.59
N LEU A 108 -17.79 19.27 5.12
CA LEU A 108 -19.17 19.37 4.60
C LEU A 108 -19.97 20.59 5.12
N SER A 109 -19.67 21.11 6.32
CA SER A 109 -20.46 22.15 6.99
C SER A 109 -20.08 23.60 6.64
N LYS A 110 -19.02 23.83 5.86
CA LYS A 110 -18.67 25.17 5.33
C LYS A 110 -19.35 25.42 3.97
N ALA A 111 -20.67 25.48 3.98
CA ALA A 111 -21.49 25.71 2.80
C ALA A 111 -21.47 27.19 2.37
N SER A 112 -20.76 27.48 1.28
CA SER A 112 -21.35 28.23 0.15
C SER A 112 -20.58 28.06 -1.16
N THR A 113 -19.34 27.55 -1.20
CA THR A 113 -18.62 27.33 -2.48
C THR A 113 -17.45 26.34 -2.49
N LYS A 114 -17.18 25.53 -1.44
CA LYS A 114 -15.99 24.64 -1.44
C LYS A 114 -16.33 23.15 -1.49
N VAL A 115 -15.93 22.54 -2.61
CA VAL A 115 -15.74 21.10 -2.88
C VAL A 115 -15.07 20.42 -1.68
N SER A 116 -15.51 19.20 -1.34
CA SER A 116 -14.85 18.31 -0.37
C SER A 116 -13.33 18.41 -0.49
N ASN A 117 -12.61 18.55 0.63
CA ASN A 117 -11.15 18.59 0.60
C ASN A 117 -10.50 17.21 0.46
N ILE A 118 -11.29 16.19 0.15
CA ILE A 118 -10.87 14.81 -0.12
C ILE A 118 -11.63 14.36 -1.37
N ASP A 119 -10.91 13.96 -2.40
CA ASP A 119 -11.49 13.35 -3.59
C ASP A 119 -11.55 11.84 -3.44
N PHE A 120 -10.52 11.25 -2.83
CA PHE A 120 -10.35 9.81 -2.73
C PHE A 120 -10.00 9.33 -1.33
N VAL A 121 -10.63 8.22 -0.93
CA VAL A 121 -10.26 7.44 0.26
C VAL A 121 -9.85 6.03 -0.18
N THR A 122 -8.66 5.58 0.23
CA THR A 122 -8.13 4.26 -0.16
C THR A 122 -7.12 3.73 0.86
N VAL A 123 -6.39 2.67 0.48
CA VAL A 123 -5.26 2.11 1.21
C VAL A 123 -3.98 2.23 0.36
N ARG A 124 -2.83 2.45 1.02
CA ARG A 124 -1.51 2.59 0.36
C ARG A 124 -1.23 1.46 -0.63
N GLY A 125 -1.62 0.23 -0.31
CA GLY A 125 -1.44 -0.93 -1.18
C GLY A 125 -2.11 -0.80 -2.55
N ALA A 126 -3.31 -0.20 -2.61
CA ALA A 126 -4.03 0.00 -3.87
C ALA A 126 -3.32 1.04 -4.75
N LEU A 127 -2.81 2.13 -4.16
CA LEU A 127 -2.01 3.12 -4.87
C LEU A 127 -0.70 2.52 -5.41
N VAL A 128 0.00 1.71 -4.61
CA VAL A 128 1.21 0.98 -5.07
C VAL A 128 0.90 0.09 -6.27
N LEU A 129 -0.22 -0.63 -6.22
CA LEU A 129 -0.65 -1.51 -7.30
C LEU A 129 -0.87 -0.74 -8.60
N ILE A 130 -1.63 0.36 -8.53
CA ILE A 130 -1.86 1.25 -9.67
C ILE A 130 -0.53 1.81 -10.18
N MET A 131 0.26 2.48 -9.33
CA MET A 131 1.54 3.11 -9.71
C MET A 131 2.51 2.15 -10.40
N CYS A 132 2.56 0.89 -9.96
CA CYS A 132 3.51 -0.09 -10.51
C CYS A 132 2.98 -0.81 -11.76
N THR A 133 1.71 -0.62 -12.15
CA THR A 133 1.07 -1.36 -13.25
C THR A 133 1.85 -1.25 -14.58
N PRO A 134 2.31 -0.06 -15.04
CA PRO A 134 3.01 0.08 -16.33
C PRO A 134 4.25 -0.80 -16.49
N TYR A 135 4.91 -1.11 -15.37
CA TYR A 135 6.17 -1.84 -15.37
C TYR A 135 6.03 -3.29 -15.00
N LEU A 136 4.93 -3.68 -14.37
CA LEU A 136 4.74 -5.04 -13.87
C LEU A 136 3.70 -5.84 -14.67
N SER A 137 3.16 -5.24 -15.73
CA SER A 137 2.19 -5.77 -16.72
C SER A 137 2.56 -7.12 -17.36
N GLY A 138 3.84 -7.51 -17.36
CA GLY A 138 4.33 -8.78 -17.93
C GLY A 138 4.66 -9.88 -16.91
N SER A 139 4.45 -9.65 -15.61
CA SER A 139 4.65 -10.67 -14.58
C SER A 139 3.33 -11.36 -14.26
N LEU A 140 3.28 -12.70 -14.33
CA LEU A 140 2.09 -13.52 -14.01
C LEU A 140 1.42 -13.18 -12.66
N ARG A 141 2.13 -12.50 -11.76
CA ARG A 141 1.68 -12.19 -10.39
C ARG A 141 0.91 -10.89 -10.21
N LYS A 142 0.53 -10.16 -11.27
CA LYS A 142 -0.12 -8.85 -11.10
C LYS A 142 -1.27 -8.57 -12.06
N GLN A 143 -2.11 -9.59 -12.27
CA GLN A 143 -3.52 -9.29 -12.48
C GLN A 143 -4.04 -8.64 -11.21
N TRP A 144 -4.94 -7.67 -11.33
CA TRP A 144 -5.57 -7.08 -10.17
C TRP A 144 -7.01 -6.70 -10.44
N GLU A 145 -7.78 -6.70 -9.37
CA GLU A 145 -9.12 -6.13 -9.36
C GLU A 145 -9.17 -5.02 -8.31
N ILE A 146 -9.74 -3.87 -8.68
CA ILE A 146 -10.01 -2.73 -7.80
C ILE A 146 -11.51 -2.46 -7.87
N CYS A 147 -12.14 -2.33 -6.72
CA CYS A 147 -13.53 -1.86 -6.64
C CYS A 147 -13.54 -0.41 -6.16
N ALA A 148 -14.43 0.40 -6.74
CA ALA A 148 -14.64 1.79 -6.35
C ALA A 148 -16.12 2.12 -6.23
N THR A 149 -16.45 2.99 -5.28
CA THR A 149 -17.80 3.46 -4.97
C THR A 149 -17.74 4.93 -4.61
N LYS A 150 -18.71 5.72 -5.05
CA LYS A 150 -18.83 7.12 -4.63
C LYS A 150 -19.91 7.24 -3.56
N TYR A 151 -19.58 7.94 -2.49
CA TYR A 151 -20.49 8.20 -1.38
C TYR A 151 -20.19 9.56 -0.74
N ASN A 152 -21.22 10.41 -0.64
CA ASN A 152 -21.13 11.78 -0.15
C ASN A 152 -20.05 12.61 -0.87
N GLY A 153 -20.00 12.48 -2.20
CA GLY A 153 -19.07 13.21 -3.07
C GLY A 153 -17.63 12.70 -3.09
N ILE A 154 -17.30 11.67 -2.29
CA ILE A 154 -15.95 11.10 -2.19
C ILE A 154 -15.92 9.73 -2.89
N ILE A 155 -14.86 9.45 -3.65
CA ILE A 155 -14.65 8.12 -4.25
C ILE A 155 -13.80 7.26 -3.30
N TYR A 156 -14.38 6.18 -2.82
CA TYR A 156 -13.71 5.17 -2.02
C TYR A 156 -13.28 4.04 -2.94
N PHE A 157 -12.04 3.59 -2.87
CA PHE A 157 -11.60 2.44 -3.67
C PHE A 157 -10.56 1.58 -2.95
N SER A 158 -10.53 0.29 -3.25
CA SER A 158 -9.53 -0.64 -2.76
C SER A 158 -9.31 -1.77 -3.75
N ALA A 159 -8.12 -2.36 -3.72
CA ALA A 159 -7.91 -3.67 -4.31
C ALA A 159 -8.77 -4.71 -3.58
N ILE A 160 -9.19 -5.73 -4.31
CA ILE A 160 -9.88 -6.91 -3.80
C ILE A 160 -9.07 -8.14 -4.17
N ASP A 161 -9.19 -9.20 -3.36
CA ASP A 161 -8.56 -10.48 -3.66
C ASP A 161 -9.32 -11.16 -4.80
N SER A 162 -8.63 -11.47 -5.90
CA SER A 162 -9.23 -12.21 -7.01
C SER A 162 -9.43 -13.68 -6.63
N ASP A 163 -10.25 -14.41 -7.40
CA ASP A 163 -10.41 -15.86 -7.20
C ASP A 163 -9.06 -16.60 -7.29
N VAL A 164 -8.12 -16.08 -8.09
CA VAL A 164 -6.76 -16.60 -8.20
C VAL A 164 -5.98 -16.36 -6.91
N ASP A 165 -6.01 -15.13 -6.38
CA ASP A 165 -5.30 -14.78 -5.13
C ASP A 165 -5.81 -15.63 -3.95
N VAL A 166 -7.14 -15.80 -3.85
CA VAL A 166 -7.77 -16.63 -2.83
C VAL A 166 -7.35 -18.10 -2.97
N ALA A 167 -7.31 -18.62 -4.20
CA ALA A 167 -6.88 -19.99 -4.47
C ALA A 167 -5.39 -20.20 -4.18
N GLU A 168 -4.52 -19.26 -4.56
CA GLU A 168 -3.09 -19.31 -4.27
C GLU A 168 -2.80 -19.26 -2.77
N ASN A 169 -3.49 -18.40 -2.02
CA ASN A 169 -3.34 -18.32 -0.56
C ASN A 169 -3.83 -19.59 0.14
N LYS A 170 -4.95 -20.17 -0.29
CA LYS A 170 -5.45 -21.44 0.25
C LYS A 170 -4.51 -22.60 -0.03
N ASN A 171 -3.94 -22.65 -1.24
CA ASN A 171 -3.05 -23.72 -1.68
C ASN A 171 -1.56 -23.42 -1.44
N ALA A 172 -1.24 -22.40 -0.63
CA ALA A 172 0.14 -22.00 -0.36
C ALA A 172 0.92 -23.16 0.28
N THR A 173 2.01 -23.55 -0.37
CA THR A 173 2.94 -24.58 0.12
C THR A 173 3.61 -24.13 1.42
N TYR A 174 4.06 -25.10 2.23
CA TYR A 174 4.85 -24.84 3.44
C TYR A 174 6.03 -23.88 3.19
N MET A 175 6.73 -24.04 2.06
CA MET A 175 7.85 -23.16 1.70
C MET A 175 7.40 -21.73 1.38
N GLN A 176 6.24 -21.54 0.73
CA GLN A 176 5.69 -20.21 0.50
C GLN A 176 5.29 -19.53 1.81
N ARG A 177 4.66 -20.26 2.74
CA ARG A 177 4.32 -19.76 4.08
C ARG A 177 5.57 -19.38 4.89
N CYS A 178 6.61 -20.22 4.83
CA CYS A 178 7.94 -19.89 5.37
C CYS A 178 8.48 -18.58 4.79
N TYR A 179 8.46 -18.40 3.46
CA TYR A 179 8.99 -17.18 2.85
C TYR A 179 8.21 -15.92 3.23
N GLN A 180 6.90 -16.04 3.48
CA GLN A 180 6.06 -14.94 3.96
C GLN A 180 6.38 -14.58 5.41
N SER A 181 6.58 -15.58 6.29
CA SER A 181 6.88 -15.33 7.71
C SER A 181 8.25 -14.71 7.96
N TRP A 182 9.21 -14.89 7.05
CA TRP A 182 10.55 -14.35 7.17
C TRP A 182 10.60 -12.81 7.27
N GLY A 183 9.63 -12.10 6.69
CA GLY A 183 9.49 -10.65 6.85
C GLY A 183 9.23 -10.28 8.31
N TYR A 184 8.13 -10.81 8.84
CA TYR A 184 7.75 -10.60 10.24
C TYR A 184 8.81 -11.06 11.23
N LYS A 185 9.51 -12.17 10.95
CA LYS A 185 10.59 -12.62 11.83
C LYS A 185 11.76 -11.65 11.84
N PHE A 186 12.08 -11.05 10.69
CA PHE A 186 13.11 -10.01 10.61
C PHE A 186 12.69 -8.76 11.38
N GLU A 187 11.43 -8.32 11.23
CA GLU A 187 10.85 -7.22 12.00
C GLU A 187 10.99 -7.47 13.50
N GLN A 188 10.66 -8.69 13.97
CA GLN A 188 10.83 -9.09 15.36
C GLN A 188 12.29 -8.95 15.81
N TYR A 189 13.27 -9.39 15.01
CA TYR A 189 14.69 -9.29 15.37
C TYR A 189 15.22 -7.86 15.50
N VAL A 190 14.65 -6.91 14.74
CA VAL A 190 15.23 -5.57 14.60
C VAL A 190 14.36 -4.48 15.22
N THR A 191 13.30 -4.84 15.93
CA THR A 191 12.40 -3.88 16.57
C THR A 191 12.12 -4.21 18.03
N THR A 192 11.64 -3.21 18.78
CA THR A 192 11.31 -3.32 20.20
C THR A 192 10.18 -2.33 20.55
N ASP A 193 9.46 -2.57 21.65
CA ASP A 193 8.34 -1.73 22.11
C ASP A 193 8.80 -0.42 22.76
N HIS A 194 10.07 -0.33 23.15
CA HIS A 194 10.63 0.81 23.87
C HIS A 194 11.94 1.26 23.23
N ILE A 195 12.18 2.58 23.21
CA ILE A 195 13.48 3.11 22.80
C ILE A 195 14.57 2.47 23.66
N ASP A 196 15.63 1.99 23.01
CA ASP A 196 16.75 1.25 23.63
C ASP A 196 16.37 -0.06 24.35
N GLY A 197 15.15 -0.56 24.10
CA GLY A 197 14.70 -1.86 24.55
C GLY A 197 15.32 -3.01 23.76
N LEU A 198 14.99 -4.23 24.17
CA LEU A 198 15.37 -5.46 23.46
C LEU A 198 14.18 -6.00 22.67
N PRO A 199 14.44 -6.68 21.53
CA PRO A 199 13.44 -7.49 20.85
C PRO A 199 12.77 -8.52 21.75
N ASP A 200 11.44 -8.59 21.74
CA ASP A 200 10.72 -9.70 22.35
C ASP A 200 10.72 -10.91 21.42
N MET A 201 11.69 -11.80 21.62
CA MET A 201 11.83 -13.03 20.86
C MET A 201 10.85 -14.15 21.29
N SER A 202 10.09 -13.92 22.37
CA SER A 202 9.13 -14.89 22.90
C SER A 202 7.73 -14.74 22.29
N SER A 203 7.40 -13.56 21.75
CA SER A 203 6.14 -13.31 21.05
C SER A 203 5.94 -14.27 19.88
N LYS A 204 4.78 -14.93 19.87
CA LYS A 204 4.31 -15.81 18.79
C LYS A 204 3.30 -15.12 17.87
N THR A 205 2.87 -13.91 18.24
CA THR A 205 1.79 -13.18 17.57
C THR A 205 2.26 -11.89 16.91
N HIS A 206 3.56 -11.58 16.96
CA HIS A 206 4.15 -10.36 16.39
C HIS A 206 3.68 -10.06 14.96
N GLN A 207 3.58 -11.08 14.10
CA GLN A 207 3.12 -10.95 12.70
C GLN A 207 1.62 -10.59 12.53
N LEU A 208 0.84 -10.59 13.60
CA LEU A 208 -0.58 -10.23 13.60
C LEU A 208 -0.82 -8.80 14.06
N GLU A 209 0.18 -8.18 14.68
CA GLU A 209 0.15 -6.82 15.21
C GLU A 209 0.47 -5.82 14.09
N GLU A 210 -0.24 -4.69 14.04
CA GLU A 210 0.03 -3.64 13.05
C GLU A 210 0.00 -2.25 13.70
N PHE A 211 0.94 -1.40 13.32
CA PHE A 211 0.84 0.05 13.53
C PHE A 211 0.56 0.74 12.21
N CYS A 212 -0.46 1.60 12.20
CA CYS A 212 -0.99 2.22 11.00
C CYS A 212 -1.09 3.73 11.16
N VAL A 213 -0.81 4.45 10.09
CA VAL A 213 -1.02 5.89 9.97
C VAL A 213 -2.04 6.18 8.88
N VAL A 214 -2.78 7.27 9.05
CA VAL A 214 -3.67 7.82 8.02
C VAL A 214 -3.02 9.06 7.45
N LEU A 215 -2.80 9.05 6.14
CA LEU A 215 -2.06 10.07 5.41
C LEU A 215 -3.01 10.90 4.55
N LYS A 216 -2.82 12.22 4.54
CA LYS A 216 -3.32 13.11 3.49
C LYS A 216 -2.20 13.44 2.52
N ASN A 217 -2.51 13.42 1.23
CA ASN A 217 -1.60 13.91 0.21
C ASN A 217 -2.35 14.47 -1.02
N VAL A 218 -1.61 15.01 -1.97
CA VAL A 218 -2.11 15.52 -3.23
C VAL A 218 -1.26 14.96 -4.37
N LEU A 219 -1.90 14.47 -5.42
CA LEU A 219 -1.29 14.13 -6.71
C LEU A 219 -1.98 15.00 -7.78
N ASN A 220 -1.26 15.98 -8.32
CA ASN A 220 -1.82 17.05 -9.15
C ASN A 220 -3.05 17.68 -8.49
N ASP A 221 -4.24 17.50 -9.05
CA ASP A 221 -5.49 18.03 -8.50
C ASP A 221 -6.27 16.99 -7.67
N HIS A 222 -5.72 15.79 -7.47
CA HIS A 222 -6.34 14.71 -6.72
C HIS A 222 -5.98 14.77 -5.24
N LYS A 223 -6.97 15.01 -4.39
CA LYS A 223 -6.80 15.01 -2.92
C LYS A 223 -7.02 13.62 -2.34
N LEU A 224 -5.96 13.04 -1.79
CA LEU A 224 -5.93 11.65 -1.33
C LEU A 224 -5.96 11.58 0.20
N LEU A 225 -6.74 10.64 0.73
CA LEU A 225 -6.65 10.15 2.10
C LEU A 225 -6.46 8.64 2.07
N TYR A 226 -5.41 8.12 2.73
CA TYR A 226 -5.15 6.69 2.71
C TYR A 226 -4.45 6.16 3.96
N LYS A 227 -4.77 4.91 4.32
CA LYS A 227 -4.08 4.15 5.36
C LYS A 227 -2.73 3.63 4.84
N ALA A 228 -1.68 3.79 5.65
CA ALA A 228 -0.40 3.11 5.47
C ALA A 228 0.00 2.36 6.74
N GLU A 229 0.49 1.13 6.58
CA GLU A 229 1.11 0.33 7.64
C GLU A 229 2.57 0.75 7.79
N ILE A 230 3.06 0.82 9.03
CA ILE A 230 4.39 1.32 9.39
C ILE A 230 5.10 0.28 10.25
N ASP A 231 6.26 -0.18 9.77
CA ASP A 231 7.00 -1.26 10.42
C ASP A 231 7.73 -0.79 11.70
N ALA A 232 8.37 0.39 11.65
CA ALA A 232 9.08 0.93 12.80
C ALA A 232 9.31 2.46 12.74
N VAL A 233 9.60 3.02 13.92
CA VAL A 233 10.12 4.37 14.14
C VAL A 233 11.62 4.32 14.33
N ILE A 234 12.35 5.29 13.81
CA ILE A 234 13.77 5.52 14.08
C ILE A 234 13.90 6.40 15.33
N PRO A 235 14.33 5.87 16.50
CA PRO A 235 14.31 6.59 17.79
C PRO A 235 14.85 8.02 17.80
N HIS A 236 15.93 8.28 17.05
CA HIS A 236 16.58 9.59 17.04
C HIS A 236 16.02 10.57 16.01
N ARG A 237 15.00 10.17 15.24
CA ARG A 237 14.25 11.06 14.36
C ARG A 237 12.97 11.45 15.07
N GLN A 238 12.91 12.68 15.56
CA GLN A 238 11.68 13.18 16.12
C GLN A 238 10.78 13.70 14.99
N PRO A 239 9.49 13.31 14.97
CA PRO A 239 8.54 13.96 14.10
C PRO A 239 8.46 15.43 14.49
N THR A 240 8.44 16.33 13.50
CA THR A 240 8.27 17.75 13.78
C THR A 240 6.84 17.97 14.33
N PRO A 241 6.65 18.50 15.55
CA PRO A 241 5.33 18.67 16.14
C PRO A 241 4.40 19.51 15.25
N GLY A 242 3.16 19.06 15.04
CA GLY A 242 2.13 19.81 14.33
C GLY A 242 2.14 19.72 12.79
N TYR A 243 3.11 19.02 12.18
CA TYR A 243 3.24 18.97 10.72
C TYR A 243 2.81 17.65 10.06
N GLY A 244 2.44 16.63 10.86
CA GLY A 244 2.14 15.30 10.32
C GLY A 244 3.35 14.69 9.60
N ASP A 245 4.56 14.93 10.11
CA ASP A 245 5.79 14.51 9.47
C ASP A 245 6.01 12.99 9.60
N THR A 246 6.25 12.32 8.48
CA THR A 246 6.47 10.87 8.41
C THR A 246 7.95 10.48 8.34
N SER A 247 8.86 11.46 8.45
CA SER A 247 10.31 11.26 8.29
C SER A 247 10.95 10.35 9.35
N CYS A 248 10.28 10.18 10.50
CA CYS A 248 10.71 9.30 11.58
C CYS A 248 10.43 7.82 11.32
N TYR A 249 9.55 7.50 10.36
CA TYR A 249 9.21 6.12 10.03
C TYR A 249 10.23 5.48 9.09
N THR A 250 10.33 4.17 9.18
CA THR A 250 11.12 3.33 8.28
C THR A 250 10.29 2.14 7.80
N GLU A 251 10.70 1.58 6.67
CA GLU A 251 10.20 0.30 6.18
C GLU A 251 11.28 -0.77 6.40
N LEU A 252 10.87 -1.99 6.75
CA LEU A 252 11.71 -3.14 6.98
C LEU A 252 11.47 -4.17 5.87
N LYS A 253 12.55 -4.71 5.31
CA LYS A 253 12.46 -5.71 4.24
C LYS A 253 13.48 -6.81 4.44
N THR A 254 13.20 -7.97 3.87
CA THR A 254 14.23 -8.99 3.61
C THR A 254 14.41 -9.19 2.12
N SER A 255 15.65 -9.44 1.71
CA SER A 255 15.94 -9.84 0.34
C SER A 255 17.11 -10.80 0.32
N LYS A 256 17.11 -11.70 -0.68
CA LYS A 256 18.31 -12.47 -1.00
C LYS A 256 19.46 -11.50 -1.24
N ASN A 257 20.65 -11.86 -0.78
CA ASN A 257 21.86 -11.12 -1.12
C ASN A 257 22.08 -11.22 -2.64
N CYS A 258 21.98 -10.08 -3.35
CA CYS A 258 22.11 -10.01 -4.80
C CYS A 258 23.59 -9.89 -5.16
N ILE A 259 24.22 -11.03 -5.46
CA ILE A 259 25.66 -11.11 -5.75
C ILE A 259 25.88 -11.05 -7.26
N THR A 260 25.07 -11.78 -8.03
CA THR A 260 25.21 -11.85 -9.49
C THR A 260 24.54 -10.67 -10.19
N GLU A 261 24.96 -10.37 -11.42
CA GLU A 261 24.32 -9.34 -12.25
C GLU A 261 22.85 -9.65 -12.53
N ASP A 262 22.49 -10.92 -12.76
CA ASP A 262 21.10 -11.33 -12.91
C ASP A 262 20.27 -11.03 -11.66
N GLU A 263 20.78 -11.34 -10.47
CA GLU A 263 20.08 -11.05 -9.22
C GLU A 263 19.87 -9.55 -9.00
N LYS A 264 20.86 -8.72 -9.38
CA LYS A 264 20.74 -7.25 -9.35
C LYS A 264 19.72 -6.77 -10.37
N TYR A 265 19.72 -7.33 -11.58
CA TYR A 265 18.73 -7.05 -12.62
C TYR A 265 17.32 -7.31 -12.10
N PHE A 266 17.05 -8.50 -11.56
CA PHE A 266 15.72 -8.86 -11.04
C PHE A 266 15.30 -7.96 -9.87
N PHE A 267 16.23 -7.63 -8.97
CA PHE A 267 15.96 -6.70 -7.88
C PHE A 267 15.54 -5.32 -8.41
N ASN A 268 16.37 -4.72 -9.26
CA ASN A 268 16.14 -3.37 -9.79
C ASN A 268 14.89 -3.33 -10.68
N ARG A 269 14.65 -4.36 -11.49
CA ARG A 269 13.52 -4.41 -12.44
C ARG A 269 12.16 -4.62 -11.77
N TYR A 270 12.09 -5.43 -10.71
CA TYR A 270 10.81 -5.91 -10.16
C TYR A 270 10.59 -5.61 -8.69
N LYS A 271 11.64 -5.55 -7.87
CA LYS A 271 11.51 -5.34 -6.40
C LYS A 271 11.71 -3.88 -6.00
N ALA A 272 12.69 -3.20 -6.60
CA ALA A 272 13.01 -1.81 -6.27
C ALA A 272 11.83 -0.87 -6.52
N ILE A 273 11.07 -1.07 -7.60
CA ILE A 273 9.88 -0.25 -7.92
C ILE A 273 8.80 -0.35 -6.83
N THR A 274 8.53 -1.56 -6.32
CA THR A 274 7.49 -1.72 -5.29
C THR A 274 7.96 -1.21 -3.94
N TRP A 275 9.24 -1.38 -3.61
CA TRP A 275 9.86 -0.79 -2.43
C TRP A 275 9.80 0.74 -2.48
N TRP A 276 10.19 1.32 -3.60
CA TRP A 276 10.10 2.76 -3.84
C TRP A 276 8.66 3.24 -3.69
N ALA A 277 7.70 2.66 -4.41
CA ALA A 277 6.31 3.11 -4.36
C ALA A 277 5.70 2.99 -2.96
N GLN A 278 5.96 1.87 -2.24
CA GLN A 278 5.47 1.66 -0.88
C GLN A 278 5.95 2.73 0.09
N SER A 279 7.25 3.01 0.08
CA SER A 279 7.87 3.96 1.01
C SER A 279 7.65 5.41 0.60
N TYR A 280 7.69 5.71 -0.70
CA TYR A 280 7.45 7.05 -1.25
C TYR A 280 6.03 7.54 -0.93
N LEU A 281 5.01 6.69 -1.12
CA LEU A 281 3.63 7.00 -0.74
C LEU A 281 3.46 7.23 0.78
N ALA A 282 4.31 6.62 1.62
CA ALA A 282 4.28 6.83 3.06
C ALA A 282 5.16 8.03 3.52
N GLY A 283 5.93 8.63 2.62
CA GLY A 283 6.92 9.67 2.95
C GLY A 283 8.11 9.12 3.76
N ILE A 284 8.32 7.81 3.71
CA ILE A 284 9.46 7.13 4.33
C ILE A 284 10.70 7.41 3.47
N SER A 285 11.81 7.74 4.13
CA SER A 285 13.07 8.10 3.46
C SER A 285 14.04 6.92 3.32
N GLU A 286 13.93 5.91 4.18
CA GLU A 286 14.87 4.79 4.27
C GLU A 286 14.14 3.46 4.42
N ILE A 287 14.72 2.43 3.80
CA ILE A 287 14.31 1.04 3.93
C ILE A 287 15.48 0.26 4.52
N ILE A 288 15.24 -0.45 5.62
CA ILE A 288 16.23 -1.30 6.27
C ILE A 288 16.03 -2.72 5.74
N CYS A 289 17.06 -3.25 5.09
CA CYS A 289 16.99 -4.53 4.41
C CYS A 289 17.93 -5.55 5.05
N GLY A 290 17.35 -6.61 5.63
CA GLY A 290 18.09 -7.82 5.96
C GLY A 290 18.48 -8.60 4.70
N LYS A 291 19.79 -8.68 4.41
CA LYS A 291 20.35 -9.48 3.32
C LYS A 291 20.51 -10.92 3.78
N ARG A 292 19.66 -11.78 3.26
CA ARG A 292 19.60 -13.21 3.62
C ARG A 292 20.17 -14.12 2.54
N SER A 293 20.59 -15.30 2.96
CA SER A 293 20.83 -16.44 2.07
C SER A 293 19.52 -17.17 1.72
N SER A 294 19.60 -18.18 0.84
CA SER A 294 18.46 -19.00 0.42
C SER A 294 17.89 -19.86 1.54
N ASP A 295 18.69 -20.16 2.57
CA ASP A 295 18.33 -20.93 3.75
C ASP A 295 17.64 -20.09 4.85
N GLY A 296 17.38 -18.80 4.61
CA GLY A 296 16.68 -17.93 5.55
C GLY A 296 17.57 -17.27 6.61
N ILE A 297 18.89 -17.29 6.45
CA ILE A 297 19.81 -16.65 7.40
C ILE A 297 20.18 -15.23 6.93
N VAL A 298 19.90 -14.20 7.73
CA VAL A 298 20.37 -12.83 7.49
C VAL A 298 21.84 -12.72 7.90
N ARG A 299 22.68 -12.22 7.00
CA ARG A 299 24.15 -12.07 7.20
C ARG A 299 24.61 -10.62 7.28
N SER A 300 23.82 -9.69 6.74
CA SER A 300 24.05 -8.25 6.87
C SER A 300 22.74 -7.48 6.81
N ILE A 301 22.77 -6.24 7.31
CA ILE A 301 21.68 -5.27 7.18
C ILE A 301 22.21 -4.08 6.38
N ASP A 302 21.48 -3.74 5.33
CA ASP A 302 21.77 -2.59 4.47
C ASP A 302 20.65 -1.55 4.58
N VAL A 303 21.01 -0.28 4.38
CA VAL A 303 20.06 0.84 4.36
C VAL A 303 19.93 1.36 2.94
N PHE A 304 18.73 1.29 2.38
CA PHE A 304 18.38 1.83 1.07
C PHE A 304 17.71 3.19 1.25
N ARG A 305 18.24 4.22 0.60
CA ARG A 305 17.55 5.52 0.54
C ARG A 305 16.50 5.48 -0.56
N VAL A 306 15.26 5.80 -0.22
CA VAL A 306 14.13 5.73 -1.16
C VAL A 306 14.36 6.61 -2.39
N ASN A 307 14.95 7.79 -2.21
CA ASN A 307 15.27 8.71 -3.31
C ASN A 307 16.39 8.20 -4.24
N ASN A 308 17.20 7.23 -3.82
CA ASN A 308 18.25 6.67 -4.65
C ASN A 308 17.74 5.53 -5.55
N LEU A 309 16.68 4.83 -5.13
CA LEU A 309 16.16 3.65 -5.85
C LEU A 309 15.83 3.94 -7.33
N PRO A 310 15.18 5.07 -7.69
CA PRO A 310 14.93 5.39 -9.10
C PRO A 310 16.20 5.52 -9.92
N GLN A 311 17.23 6.16 -9.36
CA GLN A 311 18.48 6.39 -10.08
C GLN A 311 19.26 5.09 -10.28
N GLU A 312 19.24 4.20 -9.29
CA GLU A 312 19.86 2.87 -9.36
C GLU A 312 19.13 1.96 -10.37
N ALA A 313 17.82 2.16 -10.55
CA ALA A 313 16.99 1.37 -11.46
C ALA A 313 16.54 2.13 -12.73
N LYS A 314 17.22 3.23 -13.08
CA LYS A 314 16.83 4.16 -14.16
C LYS A 314 16.59 3.55 -15.55
N HIS A 315 17.18 2.38 -15.81
CA HIS A 315 17.02 1.66 -17.08
C HIS A 315 15.78 0.75 -17.10
N PHE A 316 15.10 0.58 -15.97
CA PHE A 316 14.02 -0.38 -15.80
C PHE A 316 12.66 0.26 -15.60
N TRP A 317 12.60 1.34 -14.83
CA TRP A 317 11.37 2.05 -14.53
C TRP A 317 11.63 3.52 -14.19
N SER A 318 10.60 4.33 -14.34
CA SER A 318 10.61 5.77 -14.06
C SER A 318 9.54 6.12 -13.02
N PRO A 319 9.89 6.86 -11.95
CA PRO A 319 8.92 7.44 -11.01
C PRO A 319 7.79 8.21 -11.71
N ASP A 320 8.16 9.00 -12.72
CA ASP A 320 7.24 9.90 -13.42
C ASP A 320 6.19 9.11 -14.18
N VAL A 321 6.57 7.98 -14.79
CA VAL A 321 5.64 7.06 -15.45
C VAL A 321 4.69 6.44 -14.43
N CYS A 322 5.19 6.06 -13.24
CA CYS A 322 4.35 5.49 -12.18
C CYS A 322 3.32 6.51 -11.66
N LEU A 323 3.74 7.75 -11.42
CA LEU A 323 2.88 8.83 -10.94
C LEU A 323 1.87 9.27 -12.01
N ASN A 324 2.31 9.44 -13.26
CA ASN A 324 1.43 9.82 -14.36
C ASN A 324 0.36 8.75 -14.62
N PHE A 325 0.72 7.46 -14.53
CA PHE A 325 -0.27 6.39 -14.66
C PHE A 325 -1.30 6.45 -13.52
N CYS A 326 -0.85 6.68 -12.29
CA CYS A 326 -1.75 6.83 -11.15
C CYS A 326 -2.70 8.02 -11.34
N ASP A 327 -2.18 9.17 -11.77
CA ASP A 327 -2.99 10.35 -12.09
C ASP A 327 -4.04 10.05 -13.17
N LYS A 328 -3.64 9.43 -14.29
CA LYS A 328 -4.59 9.02 -15.34
C LYS A 328 -5.65 8.04 -14.84
N PHE A 329 -5.27 7.08 -13.98
CA PHE A 329 -6.22 6.14 -13.38
C PHE A 329 -7.22 6.87 -12.46
N LEU A 330 -6.77 7.80 -11.63
CA LEU A 330 -7.64 8.59 -10.75
C LEU A 330 -8.57 9.52 -11.55
N ASN A 331 -8.08 10.11 -12.64
CA ASN A 331 -8.92 10.83 -13.60
C ASN A 331 -9.98 9.92 -14.24
N PHE A 332 -9.61 8.68 -14.60
CA PHE A 332 -10.56 7.70 -15.10
C PHE A 332 -11.63 7.35 -14.05
N LEU A 333 -11.25 7.15 -12.78
CA LEU A 333 -12.21 6.95 -11.68
C LEU A 333 -13.21 8.11 -11.58
N LYS A 334 -12.74 9.36 -11.58
CA LYS A 334 -13.61 10.56 -11.53
C LYS A 334 -14.63 10.60 -12.67
N ARG A 335 -14.25 10.13 -13.87
CA ARG A 335 -15.14 10.10 -15.04
C ARG A 335 -16.20 9.01 -15.00
N VAL A 336 -15.89 7.84 -14.45
CA VAL A 336 -16.80 6.67 -14.52
C VAL A 336 -17.61 6.43 -13.25
N VAL A 337 -17.04 6.73 -12.07
CA VAL A 337 -17.67 6.53 -10.76
C VAL A 337 -18.50 7.76 -10.39
N VAL A 338 -19.57 7.99 -11.15
CA VAL A 338 -20.34 9.25 -11.08
C VAL A 338 -21.54 9.19 -10.13
N GLU A 339 -22.14 8.00 -10.00
CA GLU A 339 -23.34 7.78 -9.18
C GLU A 339 -22.98 7.76 -7.69
N ASP A 340 -23.56 8.69 -6.94
CA ASP A 340 -23.32 8.87 -5.51
C ASP A 340 -24.26 7.96 -4.70
N ASP A 341 -23.95 6.67 -4.72
CA ASP A 341 -24.68 5.62 -4.01
C ASP A 341 -23.69 4.54 -3.54
N TYR A 342 -23.64 4.31 -2.23
CA TYR A 342 -22.72 3.35 -1.63
C TYR A 342 -22.99 1.89 -2.03
N LYS A 343 -24.18 1.59 -2.58
CA LYS A 343 -24.58 0.25 -3.06
C LYS A 343 -24.14 -0.03 -4.49
N ILE A 344 -23.68 0.99 -5.20
CA ILE A 344 -23.15 0.86 -6.57
C ILE A 344 -21.63 0.71 -6.49
N VAL A 345 -21.12 -0.35 -7.09
CA VAL A 345 -19.68 -0.63 -7.18
C VAL A 345 -19.26 -0.68 -8.63
N TYR A 346 -18.19 0.04 -8.96
CA TYR A 346 -17.50 -0.08 -10.25
C TYR A 346 -16.28 -0.97 -10.04
N LYS A 347 -16.22 -2.10 -10.75
CA LYS A 347 -15.11 -3.04 -10.69
C LYS A 347 -14.18 -2.81 -11.87
N PHE A 348 -12.91 -2.56 -11.57
CA PHE A 348 -11.82 -2.38 -12.51
C PHE A 348 -10.94 -3.63 -12.49
N SER A 349 -10.85 -4.32 -13.62
CA SER A 349 -10.05 -5.54 -13.75
C SER A 349 -8.92 -5.33 -14.75
N TYR A 350 -7.70 -5.58 -14.29
CA TYR A 350 -6.49 -5.66 -15.12
C TYR A 350 -6.00 -7.11 -15.11
N LYS A 351 -6.06 -7.81 -16.24
CA LYS A 351 -5.68 -9.23 -16.31
C LYS A 351 -4.32 -9.43 -16.97
N SER A 352 -4.18 -9.00 -18.21
CA SER A 352 -2.94 -9.11 -18.96
C SER A 352 -3.00 -8.25 -20.20
N GLY A 353 -1.85 -7.75 -20.64
CA GLY A 353 -1.75 -6.86 -21.79
C GLY A 353 -2.06 -5.42 -21.40
N ASP A 354 -2.86 -4.79 -22.23
CA ASP A 354 -2.88 -3.33 -22.37
C ASP A 354 -4.22 -2.72 -21.98
N MET A 355 -5.15 -3.44 -21.34
CA MET A 355 -6.48 -2.88 -21.05
C MET A 355 -6.88 -3.04 -19.59
N ILE A 356 -7.50 -1.98 -19.06
CA ILE A 356 -8.26 -2.00 -17.81
C ILE A 356 -9.74 -1.95 -18.16
N TYR A 357 -10.47 -3.00 -17.77
CA TYR A 357 -11.91 -3.11 -17.98
C TYR A 357 -12.68 -2.63 -16.76
N CYS A 358 -13.70 -1.80 -16.98
CA CYS A 358 -14.63 -1.35 -15.95
C CYS A 358 -16.02 -1.95 -16.17
N SER A 359 -16.58 -2.59 -15.14
CA SER A 359 -17.98 -3.02 -15.09
C SER A 359 -18.72 -2.40 -13.91
N LYS A 360 -19.99 -2.04 -14.10
CA LYS A 360 -20.86 -1.58 -13.02
C LYS A 360 -21.57 -2.78 -12.38
N LEU A 361 -21.49 -2.88 -11.06
CA LEU A 361 -22.17 -3.87 -10.25
C LEU A 361 -23.23 -3.19 -9.38
N ILE A 362 -24.47 -3.66 -9.47
CA ILE A 362 -25.60 -3.18 -8.68
C ILE A 362 -25.87 -4.21 -7.59
N ASN A 363 -25.84 -3.82 -6.32
CA ASN A 363 -25.97 -4.73 -5.16
C ASN A 363 -24.99 -5.92 -5.23
N PRO A 364 -23.67 -5.63 -5.28
CA PRO A 364 -22.68 -6.68 -5.45
C PRO A 364 -22.57 -7.57 -4.22
N GLU A 365 -21.92 -8.73 -4.39
CA GLU A 365 -21.52 -9.57 -3.25
C GLU A 365 -20.65 -8.77 -2.24
N LEU A 366 -20.69 -9.18 -0.97
CA LEU A 366 -19.96 -8.50 0.12
C LEU A 366 -18.45 -8.36 -0.14
N ARG A 367 -17.84 -9.31 -0.88
CA ARG A 367 -16.41 -9.26 -1.24
C ARG A 367 -16.03 -8.10 -2.18
N TYR A 368 -17.01 -7.50 -2.84
CA TYR A 368 -16.82 -6.35 -3.73
C TYR A 368 -17.30 -5.04 -3.08
N THR A 369 -17.94 -5.11 -1.91
CA THR A 369 -18.56 -3.96 -1.25
C THR A 369 -17.49 -3.12 -0.57
N ILE A 370 -17.19 -1.94 -1.11
CA ILE A 370 -16.18 -1.04 -0.54
C ILE A 370 -16.68 -0.37 0.74
N ILE A 371 -17.96 0.04 0.75
CA ILE A 371 -18.59 0.73 1.87
C ILE A 371 -19.69 -0.17 2.45
N PRO A 372 -19.48 -0.76 3.64
CA PRO A 372 -20.49 -1.57 4.31
C PRO A 372 -21.57 -0.71 5.00
N GLU A 373 -22.74 -1.30 5.26
CA GLU A 373 -23.90 -0.59 5.83
C GLU A 373 -23.59 0.14 7.16
N TRP A 374 -22.84 -0.51 8.07
CA TRP A 374 -22.47 0.07 9.37
C TRP A 374 -21.73 1.41 9.25
N TYR A 375 -20.99 1.64 8.15
CA TYR A 375 -20.29 2.90 7.93
C TYR A 375 -21.29 4.01 7.62
N THR A 376 -22.29 3.71 6.80
CA THR A 376 -23.31 4.69 6.36
C THR A 376 -24.28 5.09 7.47
N GLU A 377 -24.71 4.13 8.30
CA GLU A 377 -25.60 4.38 9.45
C GLU A 377 -24.99 5.36 10.46
N SER A 378 -23.66 5.49 10.47
CA SER A 378 -22.94 6.34 11.41
C SER A 378 -22.91 7.82 11.03
N PHE A 379 -23.27 8.15 9.78
CA PHE A 379 -23.36 9.53 9.29
C PHE A 379 -24.81 10.02 9.12
N GLY A 380 -25.79 9.15 9.33
CA GLY A 380 -27.22 9.43 9.26
C GLY A 380 -27.78 10.21 10.44
#